data_AF-A0A0T6AAI7-F1
#
_entry.id   AF-A0A0T6AAI7-F1
#
_cell.length_a   1.000
_cell.length_b   1.000
_cell.length_c   1.000
_cell.angle_alpha   90.00
_cell.angle_beta   90.00
_cell.angle_gamma   90.00
#
_symmetry.space_group_name_H-M   'P 1'
#
loop_
_entity.id
_entity.type
_entity.pdbx_description
1 polymer ?
#
loop_
_entity_poly.entity_id
_entity_poly.type
_entity_poly.pdbx_seq_one_letter_code
_entity_poly.pdbx_strand_id
1 'polypeptide(L)'
;LGRSLALTGLLGATFLAVQGYEWIRLLTFGLTAPSGIYGGTFYTLVGAHAVHVLGALVWLSIILMGTRSGPSATPNQSRVLVFGMYWYFVVGLWPILYTLVYLA
;
A
#
# COMPACT_ATOMS: atom_id res chain seq x y z
N LEU A 1 5.29 -20.13 3.29
CA LEU A 1 5.43 -18.92 2.46
C LEU A 1 4.13 -18.47 1.80
N GLY A 2 3.40 -19.33 1.06
CA GLY A 2 2.17 -18.91 0.36
C GLY A 2 1.06 -18.33 1.27
N ARG A 3 0.81 -18.95 2.43
CA ARG A 3 -0.21 -18.47 3.40
C ARG A 3 0.15 -17.12 4.00
N SER A 4 1.41 -16.90 4.38
CA SER A 4 1.87 -15.64 4.96
C SER A 4 1.84 -14.50 3.94
N LEU A 5 2.23 -14.77 2.69
CA LEU A 5 2.14 -13.80 1.59
C LEU A 5 0.68 -13.42 1.28
N ALA A 6 -0.25 -14.39 1.30
CA ALA A 6 -1.67 -14.12 1.13
C ALA A 6 -2.24 -13.25 2.27
N LEU A 7 -1.83 -13.50 3.52
CA LEU A 7 -2.21 -12.66 4.66
C LEU A 7 -1.67 -11.22 4.52
N THR A 8 -0.41 -11.06 4.08
CA THR A 8 0.15 -9.72 3.79
C THR A 8 -0.68 -8.99 2.74
N GLY A 9 -1.11 -9.68 1.69
CA GLY A 9 -1.96 -9.10 0.65
C GLY A 9 -3.33 -8.67 1.18
N LEU A 10 -3.97 -9.49 2.01
CA LEU A 10 -5.24 -9.16 2.64
C LEU A 10 -5.14 -7.94 3.57
N LEU A 11 -4.09 -7.87 4.39
CA LEU A 11 -3.86 -6.74 5.29
C LEU A 11 -3.60 -5.46 4.50
N GLY A 12 -2.77 -5.52 3.44
CA GLY A 12 -2.52 -4.37 2.58
C GLY A 12 -3.77 -3.90 1.81
N ALA A 13 -4.61 -4.83 1.33
CA ALA A 13 -5.87 -4.48 0.68
C ALA A 13 -6.85 -3.84 1.67
N THR A 14 -6.92 -4.34 2.90
CA THR A 14 -7.74 -3.76 3.98
C THR A 14 -7.27 -2.35 4.30
N PHE A 15 -5.96 -2.16 4.43
CA PHE A 15 -5.36 -0.83 4.63
C PHE A 15 -5.75 0.14 3.51
N LEU A 16 -5.63 -0.28 2.25
CA LEU A 16 -5.99 0.57 1.11
C LEU A 16 -7.49 0.91 1.07
N ALA A 17 -8.35 -0.04 1.45
CA ALA A 17 -9.80 0.18 1.53
C ALA A 17 -10.18 1.20 2.63
N VAL A 18 -9.60 1.06 3.82
CA VAL A 18 -9.77 2.04 4.91
C VAL A 18 -9.28 3.41 4.47
N GLN A 19 -8.12 3.46 3.79
CA GLN A 19 -7.56 4.72 3.36
C GLN A 19 -8.39 5.39 2.25
N GLY A 20 -9.00 4.62 1.36
CA GLY A 20 -9.97 5.11 0.39
C GLY A 20 -11.25 5.64 1.05
N TYR A 21 -11.75 4.98 2.11
CA TYR A 21 -12.89 5.47 2.88
C TYR A 21 -12.60 6.82 3.54
N GLU A 22 -11.46 6.93 4.23
CA GLU A 22 -11.02 8.20 4.85
C GLU A 22 -10.86 9.31 3.81
N TRP A 23 -10.29 8.99 2.64
CA TRP A 23 -10.14 9.94 1.54
C TRP A 23 -11.50 10.51 1.09
N ILE A 24 -12.49 9.65 0.84
CA ILE A 24 -13.84 10.09 0.44
C ILE A 24 -14.48 10.94 1.55
N ARG A 25 -14.32 10.52 2.80
CA ARG A 25 -14.84 11.24 3.97
C ARG A 25 -14.24 12.65 4.08
N LEU A 26 -12.93 12.81 3.91
CA LEU A 26 -12.26 14.11 3.92
C LEU A 26 -12.72 15.03 2.79
N LEU A 27 -12.94 14.47 1.58
CA LEU A 27 -13.52 15.22 0.46
C LEU A 27 -14.92 15.74 0.81
N THR A 28 -15.76 14.93 1.46
CA THR A 28 -17.11 15.36 1.86
C THR A 28 -17.10 16.44 2.96
N PHE A 29 -16.05 16.52 3.77
CA PHE A 29 -15.86 17.59 4.76
C PHE A 29 -15.23 18.87 4.16
N GLY A 30 -15.01 18.91 2.84
CA GLY A 30 -14.51 20.09 2.14
C GLY A 30 -12.98 20.18 2.04
N LEU A 31 -12.24 19.21 2.60
CA LEU A 31 -10.80 19.11 2.36
C LEU A 31 -10.58 18.53 0.96
N THR A 32 -10.24 19.38 0.01
CA THR A 32 -10.02 18.99 -1.40
C THR A 32 -8.61 19.39 -1.84
N ALA A 33 -8.07 18.78 -2.89
CA ALA A 33 -6.74 19.18 -3.39
C ALA A 33 -6.65 20.69 -3.73
N PRO A 34 -7.70 21.34 -4.26
CA PRO A 34 -7.69 22.79 -4.50
C PRO A 34 -8.03 23.66 -3.29
N SER A 35 -8.47 23.10 -2.15
CA SER A 35 -8.95 23.91 -1.02
C SER A 35 -7.84 24.67 -0.28
N GLY A 36 -6.58 24.46 -0.63
CA GLY A 36 -5.43 25.16 -0.08
C GLY A 36 -4.15 24.33 -0.13
N ILE A 37 -3.04 24.92 0.30
CA ILE A 37 -1.72 24.27 0.31
C ILE A 37 -1.77 22.96 1.10
N TYR A 38 -2.43 22.95 2.27
CA TYR A 38 -2.58 21.76 3.09
C TYR A 38 -3.29 20.61 2.36
N GLY A 39 -4.44 20.89 1.71
CA GLY A 39 -5.17 19.87 0.94
C GLY A 39 -4.36 19.34 -0.24
N GLY A 40 -3.69 20.21 -0.98
CA GLY A 40 -2.81 19.84 -2.09
C GLY A 40 -1.64 18.94 -1.65
N THR A 41 -0.95 19.32 -0.57
CA THR A 41 0.16 18.54 0.01
C THR A 41 -0.34 17.21 0.59
N PHE A 42 -1.45 17.20 1.32
CA PHE A 42 -2.08 15.99 1.86
C PHE A 42 -2.35 14.96 0.76
N TYR A 43 -3.10 15.36 -0.28
CA TYR A 43 -3.50 14.43 -1.35
C TYR A 43 -2.33 14.00 -2.24
N THR A 44 -1.30 14.84 -2.37
CA THR A 44 -0.08 14.46 -3.09
C THR A 44 0.70 13.40 -2.32
N LEU A 45 0.95 13.62 -1.02
CA LEU A 45 1.73 12.69 -0.20
C LEU A 45 1.00 11.37 0.05
N VAL A 46 -0.25 11.45 0.52
CA VAL A 46 -1.08 10.26 0.81
C VAL A 46 -1.43 9.54 -0.48
N GLY A 47 -1.73 10.27 -1.56
CA GLY A 47 -2.01 9.69 -2.87
C GLY A 47 -0.82 8.97 -3.48
N ALA A 48 0.37 9.58 -3.44
CA ALA A 48 1.60 8.92 -3.89
C ALA A 48 1.86 7.63 -3.11
N HIS A 49 1.69 7.65 -1.78
CA HIS A 49 1.83 6.47 -0.96
C HIS A 49 0.80 5.38 -1.33
N ALA A 50 -0.47 5.74 -1.51
CA ALA A 50 -1.53 4.80 -1.90
C ALA A 50 -1.22 4.11 -3.23
N VAL A 51 -0.66 4.83 -4.22
CA VAL A 51 -0.21 4.25 -5.49
C VAL A 51 0.90 3.22 -5.28
N HIS A 52 1.86 3.48 -4.39
CA HIS A 52 2.93 2.53 -4.07
C HIS A 52 2.38 1.26 -3.41
N VAL A 53 1.45 1.40 -2.46
CA VAL A 53 0.79 0.25 -1.83
C VAL A 53 0.01 -0.59 -2.86
N LEU A 54 -0.73 0.08 -3.76
CA LEU A 54 -1.45 -0.60 -4.85
C LEU A 54 -0.48 -1.36 -5.77
N GLY A 55 0.62 -0.73 -6.19
CA GLY A 55 1.67 -1.37 -6.98
C GLY A 55 2.29 -2.59 -6.28
N ALA A 56 2.50 -2.48 -4.97
CA ALA A 56 2.98 -3.58 -4.14
C ALA A 56 1.98 -4.75 -4.11
N LEU A 57 0.68 -4.48 -3.97
CA LEU A 57 -0.37 -5.51 -4.00
C LEU A 57 -0.47 -6.21 -5.36
N VAL A 58 -0.31 -5.46 -6.45
CA VAL A 58 -0.26 -6.03 -7.82
C VAL A 58 0.94 -6.96 -7.96
N TRP A 59 2.13 -6.53 -7.54
CA TRP A 59 3.34 -7.37 -7.57
C TRP A 59 3.15 -8.64 -6.72
N LEU A 60 2.64 -8.50 -5.50
CA LEU A 60 2.35 -9.63 -4.62
C LEU A 60 1.39 -10.64 -5.27
N SER A 61 0.36 -10.14 -5.96
CA SER A 61 -0.59 -10.99 -6.69
C SER A 61 0.10 -11.80 -7.80
N ILE A 62 1.04 -11.19 -8.53
CA ILE A 62 1.85 -11.88 -9.55
C ILE A 62 2.72 -12.99 -8.92
N ILE A 63 3.36 -12.71 -7.77
CA ILE A 63 4.15 -13.71 -7.03
C ILE A 63 3.26 -14.89 -6.59
N LEU A 64 2.07 -14.60 -6.04
CA LEU A 64 1.12 -15.61 -5.59
C LEU A 64 0.58 -16.47 -6.75
N MET A 65 0.28 -15.87 -7.90
CA MET A 65 -0.15 -16.61 -9.09
C MET A 65 0.96 -17.53 -9.61
N GLY A 66 2.20 -17.03 -9.69
CA GLY A 66 3.35 -17.84 -10.13
C GLY A 66 3.68 -19.03 -9.22
N THR A 67 3.28 -18.97 -7.94
CA THR A 67 3.48 -20.07 -6.98
C THR A 67 2.45 -21.20 -7.15
N ARG A 68 1.32 -20.94 -7.85
CA ARG A 68 0.25 -21.94 -8.04
C ARG A 68 0.45 -22.85 -9.26
N SER A 69 1.43 -22.56 -10.13
CA SER A 69 1.56 -23.19 -11.46
C SER A 69 2.37 -24.50 -11.54
N GLY A 70 2.67 -25.18 -10.42
CA GLY A 70 3.15 -26.59 -10.50
C GLY A 70 3.90 -27.13 -9.28
N PRO A 71 4.15 -28.46 -9.22
CA PRO A 71 4.72 -29.16 -8.05
C PRO A 71 6.15 -28.74 -7.65
N SER A 72 6.88 -28.09 -8.56
CA SER A 72 8.25 -27.58 -8.33
C SER A 72 8.33 -26.05 -8.29
N ALA A 73 7.20 -25.34 -8.21
CA ALA A 73 7.16 -23.89 -8.18
C ALA A 73 7.54 -23.36 -6.77
N THR A 74 8.78 -23.57 -6.35
CA THR A 74 9.33 -22.82 -5.23
C THR A 74 9.26 -21.33 -5.58
N PRO A 75 8.65 -20.48 -4.72
CA PRO A 75 8.71 -19.04 -4.91
C PRO A 75 10.18 -18.66 -5.12
N ASN A 76 10.49 -18.00 -6.23
CA ASN A 76 11.85 -17.52 -6.47
C ASN A 76 12.22 -16.63 -5.26
N GLN A 77 13.07 -17.15 -4.37
CA GLN A 77 13.37 -16.53 -3.09
C GLN A 77 13.93 -15.13 -3.28
N SER A 78 14.69 -14.91 -4.36
CA SER A 78 15.20 -13.59 -4.73
C SER A 78 14.07 -12.60 -5.06
N ARG A 79 13.02 -13.03 -5.77
CA ARG A 79 11.86 -12.18 -6.06
C ARG A 79 11.07 -11.82 -4.80
N VAL A 80 10.90 -12.77 -3.88
CA VAL A 80 10.21 -12.54 -2.60
C VAL A 80 11.04 -11.62 -1.69
N LEU A 81 12.37 -11.76 -1.70
CA LEU A 81 13.27 -10.90 -0.92
C LEU A 81 13.20 -9.45 -1.40
N VAL A 82 13.32 -9.21 -2.71
CA VAL A 82 13.22 -7.86 -3.30
C VAL A 82 11.85 -7.25 -3.04
N PHE A 83 10.78 -8.03 -3.22
CA PHE A 83 9.43 -7.61 -2.85
C PHE A 83 9.35 -7.24 -1.37
N GLY A 84 9.92 -8.05 -0.48
CA GLY A 84 9.94 -7.79 0.96
C GLY A 84 10.63 -6.46 1.30
N MET A 85 11.79 -6.18 0.69
CA MET A 85 12.50 -4.90 0.86
C MET A 85 11.63 -3.72 0.43
N TYR A 86 10.98 -3.81 -0.73
CA TYR A 86 10.04 -2.79 -1.21
C TYR A 86 8.83 -2.63 -0.27
N TRP A 87 8.24 -3.74 0.19
CA TRP A 87 7.11 -3.73 1.11
C TRP A 87 7.45 -3.05 2.44
N TYR A 88 8.60 -3.38 3.04
CA TYR A 88 9.05 -2.76 4.29
C TYR A 88 9.32 -1.26 4.12
N PHE A 89 9.88 -0.85 2.98
CA PHE A 89 10.05 0.57 2.68
C PHE A 89 8.71 1.31 2.63
N VAL A 90 7.74 0.78 1.89
CA VAL A 90 6.41 1.38 1.78
C VAL A 90 5.73 1.44 3.15
N VAL A 91 5.67 0.33 3.89
CA VAL A 91 5.06 0.29 5.24
C VAL A 91 5.78 1.23 6.21
N GLY A 92 7.11 1.32 6.15
CA GLY A 92 7.91 2.18 7.01
C GLY A 92 7.66 3.68 6.80
N LEU A 93 7.28 4.10 5.59
CA LEU A 93 6.92 5.49 5.32
C LEU A 93 5.56 5.88 5.91
N TRP A 94 4.65 4.93 6.12
CA TRP A 94 3.29 5.27 6.53
C TRP A 94 3.21 5.95 7.91
N PRO A 95 3.87 5.49 8.98
CA PRO A 95 3.87 6.18 10.27
C PRO A 95 4.41 7.62 10.20
N ILE A 96 5.40 7.86 9.33
CA ILE A 96 5.96 9.19 9.11
C ILE A 96 4.91 10.09 8.46
N LEU A 97 4.29 9.63 7.37
CA LEU A 97 3.22 10.36 6.70
C LEU A 97 2.04 10.61 7.63
N TYR A 98 1.59 9.58 8.36
CA TYR A 98 0.50 9.70 9.33
C TYR A 98 0.78 10.78 10.37
N THR A 99 2.00 10.83 10.90
CA THR A 99 2.39 11.87 11.87
C THR A 99 2.34 13.26 11.24
N LEU A 100 2.89 13.43 10.03
CA LEU A 100 2.95 14.72 9.36
C LEU A 100 1.59 15.27 8.91
N VAL A 101 0.61 14.41 8.64
CA VAL A 101 -0.67 14.82 8.05
C VAL A 101 -1.87 14.66 8.98
N TYR A 102 -1.75 13.94 10.09
CA TYR A 102 -2.83 13.80 11.08
C TYR A 102 -2.47 14.32 12.47
N LEU A 103 -1.18 14.37 12.83
CA LEU A 103 -0.73 14.72 14.19
C LEU A 103 0.10 16.02 14.28
N ALA A 104 0.64 16.51 13.17
CA ALA A 104 1.38 17.77 13.07
C ALA A 104 0.44 18.94 12.76
#